data_AF-A0A1H8ZZY4-F1
#
_entry.id   AF-A0A1H8ZZY4-F1
#
_cell.length_a   1.000
_cell.length_b   1.000
_cell.length_c   1.000
_cell.angle_alpha   90.00
_cell.angle_beta   90.00
_cell.angle_gamma   90.00
#
_symmetry.space_group_name_H-M   'P 1'
#
loop_
_entity.id
_entity.type
_entity.pdbx_description
1 polymer ?
#
loop_
_entity_poly.entity_id
_entity_poly.type
_entity_poly.pdbx_seq_one_letter_code
_entity_poly.pdbx_strand_id
1 'polypeptide(L)'
;MKTLTLTQNKNRFIQGLDFLSYGLEIFAFIGVELILVYGIEFNLYGYDTVKSYTTLQNIIHWFIICAVWIFGIWYVVREAAKKSDVDLYKNFKENSLVKGAKEMSVVQWGLLITGTVLCLISTWIDWNGSKFLAELKSKGFLLPIQYLYYFVEVAMVLLIIVFGQYAFEKWFKNDKIPYGGILVALTWGLGHWMTKGSLGVGIYTAVGGFVFGGAYLLTNRNIKLTYLFLCIMFIL
;
A
#
# COMPACT_ATOMS: atom_id res chain seq x y z
N MET A 1 -13.55 -19.55 24.85
CA MET A 1 -14.40 -19.40 23.65
C MET A 1 -13.61 -19.88 22.45
N LYS A 2 -13.98 -21.03 21.85
CA LYS A 2 -13.44 -21.44 20.56
C LYS A 2 -14.06 -20.53 19.51
N THR A 3 -13.31 -19.53 19.03
CA THR A 3 -13.69 -18.77 17.85
C THR A 3 -13.73 -19.77 16.70
N LEU A 4 -14.93 -20.19 16.31
CA LEU A 4 -15.14 -21.00 15.12
C LEU A 4 -14.47 -20.25 13.96
N THR A 5 -13.52 -20.90 13.29
CA THR A 5 -12.92 -20.45 12.03
C THR A 5 -14.03 -20.34 11.00
N LEU A 6 -14.63 -19.15 10.90
CA LEU A 6 -15.82 -18.85 10.10
C LEU A 6 -15.64 -19.08 8.58
N THR A 7 -14.43 -19.40 8.12
CA THR A 7 -14.13 -19.67 6.70
C THR A 7 -14.12 -21.15 6.30
N GLN A 8 -14.01 -22.12 7.23
CA GLN A 8 -13.82 -23.52 6.83
C GLN A 8 -15.04 -24.15 6.14
N ASN A 9 -16.24 -23.58 6.30
CA ASN A 9 -17.47 -24.04 5.62
C ASN A 9 -18.13 -23.00 4.69
N LYS A 10 -17.51 -21.82 4.49
CA LYS A 10 -18.07 -20.81 3.58
C LYS A 10 -17.73 -21.14 2.13
N ASN A 11 -18.68 -20.93 1.21
CA ASN A 11 -18.42 -20.99 -0.23
C ASN A 11 -17.28 -20.03 -0.61
N ARG A 12 -16.40 -20.45 -1.52
CA ARG A 12 -15.28 -19.68 -2.08
C ARG A 12 -15.66 -18.25 -2.51
N PHE A 13 -16.88 -18.06 -3.00
CA PHE A 13 -17.37 -16.75 -3.40
C PHE A 13 -17.44 -15.79 -2.21
N ILE A 14 -18.01 -16.25 -1.10
CA ILE A 14 -18.11 -15.47 0.14
C ILE A 14 -16.72 -15.23 0.74
N GLN A 15 -15.83 -16.24 0.72
CA GLN A 15 -14.45 -16.04 1.19
C GLN A 15 -13.74 -14.94 0.39
N GLY A 16 -13.90 -14.93 -0.95
CA GLY A 16 -13.30 -13.88 -1.76
C GLY A 16 -13.91 -12.50 -1.51
N LEU A 17 -15.22 -12.41 -1.21
CA LEU A 17 -15.86 -11.16 -0.80
C LEU A 17 -15.32 -10.67 0.57
N ASP A 18 -15.16 -11.58 1.54
CA ASP A 18 -14.58 -11.27 2.85
C ASP A 18 -13.16 -10.67 2.68
N PHE A 19 -12.33 -11.24 1.80
CA PHE A 19 -11.01 -10.69 1.53
C PHE A 19 -11.04 -9.39 0.73
N LEU A 20 -11.92 -9.26 -0.26
CA LEU A 20 -12.06 -8.01 -1.01
C LEU A 20 -12.50 -6.88 -0.07
N SER A 21 -13.40 -7.16 0.88
CA SER A 21 -13.83 -6.15 1.86
C SER A 21 -12.67 -5.67 2.71
N TYR A 22 -11.77 -6.55 3.18
CA TYR A 22 -10.57 -6.12 3.90
C TYR A 22 -9.66 -5.21 3.06
N GLY A 23 -9.47 -5.52 1.77
CA GLY A 23 -8.70 -4.65 0.86
C GLY A 23 -9.37 -3.28 0.66
N LEU A 24 -10.69 -3.25 0.50
CA LEU A 24 -11.45 -2.02 0.34
C LEU A 24 -11.58 -1.22 1.64
N GLU A 25 -11.61 -1.86 2.80
CA GLU A 25 -11.57 -1.23 4.12
C GLU A 25 -10.24 -0.49 4.34
N ILE A 26 -9.11 -1.13 3.99
CA ILE A 26 -7.80 -0.45 4.02
C ILE A 26 -7.81 0.76 3.08
N PHE A 27 -8.34 0.62 1.85
CA PHE A 27 -8.48 1.75 0.95
C PHE A 27 -9.38 2.87 1.52
N ALA A 28 -10.47 2.53 2.21
CA ALA A 28 -11.31 3.50 2.88
C ALA A 28 -10.56 4.25 3.98
N PHE A 29 -9.69 3.58 4.75
CA PHE A 29 -8.80 4.24 5.70
C PHE A 29 -7.79 5.18 5.03
N ILE A 30 -7.22 4.83 3.87
CA ILE A 30 -6.43 5.77 3.05
C ILE A 30 -7.28 7.01 2.72
N GLY A 31 -8.51 6.79 2.25
CA GLY A 31 -9.46 7.84 1.90
C GLY A 31 -9.85 8.79 3.04
N VAL A 32 -9.65 8.42 4.31
CA VAL A 32 -9.85 9.32 5.46
C VAL A 32 -8.95 10.55 5.36
N GLU A 33 -7.79 10.46 4.73
CA GLU A 33 -6.94 11.63 4.49
C GLU A 33 -7.67 12.71 3.68
N LEU A 34 -8.45 12.32 2.67
CA LEU A 34 -9.24 13.27 1.88
C LEU A 34 -10.31 13.96 2.74
N ILE A 35 -10.92 13.22 3.65
CA ILE A 35 -11.90 13.79 4.60
C ILE A 35 -11.19 14.73 5.58
N LEU A 36 -10.03 14.34 6.08
CA LEU A 36 -9.24 15.16 7.00
C LEU A 36 -8.82 16.47 6.33
N VAL A 37 -8.22 16.42 5.14
CA VAL A 37 -7.76 17.60 4.41
C VAL A 37 -8.94 18.48 3.98
N TYR A 38 -9.84 17.95 3.16
CA TYR A 38 -10.86 18.75 2.47
C TYR A 38 -12.12 18.97 3.30
N GLY A 39 -12.43 18.05 4.23
CA GLY A 39 -13.62 18.14 5.08
C GLY A 39 -13.36 18.88 6.39
N ILE A 40 -12.18 18.74 6.97
CA ILE A 40 -11.90 19.25 8.33
C ILE A 40 -10.87 20.38 8.30
N GLU A 41 -9.66 20.12 7.82
CA GLU A 41 -8.53 21.03 7.96
C GLU A 41 -8.65 22.28 7.10
N PHE A 42 -9.17 22.19 5.88
CA PHE A 42 -9.42 23.37 5.05
C PHE A 42 -10.39 24.34 5.72
N ASN A 43 -11.46 23.82 6.34
CA ASN A 43 -12.43 24.62 7.09
C ASN A 43 -11.83 25.18 8.39
N LEU A 44 -10.99 24.40 9.07
CA LEU A 44 -10.37 24.79 10.35
C LEU A 44 -9.25 25.83 10.18
N TYR A 45 -8.44 25.68 9.14
CA TYR A 45 -7.28 26.54 8.88
C TYR A 45 -7.57 27.67 7.88
N GLY A 46 -8.71 27.64 7.20
CA GLY A 46 -9.13 28.67 6.25
C GLY A 46 -8.27 28.70 4.97
N TYR A 47 -7.78 27.53 4.54
CA TYR A 47 -6.96 27.42 3.33
C TYR A 47 -7.70 26.73 2.20
N ASP A 48 -7.47 27.21 0.98
CA ASP A 48 -7.98 26.58 -0.25
C ASP A 48 -7.03 25.51 -0.80
N THR A 49 -5.81 25.40 -0.24
CA THR A 49 -4.80 24.43 -0.69
C THR A 49 -3.89 23.95 0.43
N VAL A 50 -3.53 22.65 0.37
CA VAL A 50 -2.56 21.99 1.27
C VAL A 50 -1.17 22.62 1.21
N LYS A 51 -0.82 23.30 0.11
CA LYS A 51 0.47 23.99 -0.02
C LYS A 51 0.62 25.18 0.95
N SER A 52 -0.48 25.64 1.53
CA SER A 52 -0.49 26.79 2.46
C SER A 52 -0.26 26.39 3.91
N TYR A 53 -0.12 25.09 4.21
CA TYR A 53 0.07 24.63 5.59
C TYR A 53 1.40 25.11 6.16
N THR A 54 1.35 25.67 7.36
CA THR A 54 2.54 25.90 8.18
C THR A 54 3.26 24.58 8.51
N THR A 55 4.52 24.67 8.91
CA THR A 55 5.30 23.53 9.39
C THR A 55 4.55 22.73 10.46
N LEU A 56 3.99 23.41 11.47
CA LEU A 56 3.29 22.74 12.57
C LEU A 56 2.02 22.03 12.09
N GLN A 57 1.26 22.65 11.18
CA GLN A 57 0.07 22.02 10.59
C GLN A 57 0.42 20.77 9.78
N ASN A 58 1.50 20.81 8.99
CA ASN A 58 1.99 19.61 8.28
C ASN A 58 2.37 18.48 9.27
N ILE A 59 3.05 18.82 10.37
CA ILE A 59 3.42 17.85 11.41
C ILE A 59 2.18 17.23 12.02
N ILE A 60 1.22 18.05 12.46
CA ILE A 60 -0.04 17.60 13.09
C ILE A 60 -0.81 16.70 12.12
N HIS A 61 -0.97 17.14 10.88
CA HIS A 61 -1.66 16.39 9.83
C HIS A 61 -1.04 14.98 9.66
N TRP A 62 0.27 14.90 9.44
CA TRP A 62 0.96 13.62 9.25
C TRP A 62 0.87 12.72 10.47
N PHE A 63 0.96 13.25 11.70
CA PHE A 63 0.78 12.43 12.90
C PHE A 63 -0.65 11.89 13.05
N ILE A 64 -1.67 12.72 12.80
CA ILE A 64 -3.07 12.29 12.87
C ILE A 64 -3.34 11.20 11.85
N ILE A 65 -2.96 11.42 10.58
CA ILE A 65 -3.28 10.45 9.53
C ILE A 65 -2.48 9.16 9.70
N CYS A 66 -1.22 9.21 10.13
CA CYS A 66 -0.46 8.02 10.49
C CYS A 66 -1.14 7.24 11.63
N ALA A 67 -1.65 7.92 12.66
CA ALA A 67 -2.36 7.25 13.76
C ALA A 67 -3.65 6.55 13.28
N VAL A 68 -4.42 7.22 12.41
CA VAL A 68 -5.63 6.64 11.79
C VAL A 68 -5.27 5.42 10.94
N TRP A 69 -4.24 5.50 10.12
CA TRP A 69 -3.82 4.39 9.26
C TRP A 69 -3.24 3.22 10.05
N ILE A 70 -2.40 3.47 11.05
CA ILE A 70 -1.88 2.42 11.95
C ILE A 70 -3.04 1.72 12.68
N PHE A 71 -4.04 2.47 13.13
CA PHE A 71 -5.25 1.90 13.70
C PHE A 71 -6.02 1.05 12.68
N GLY A 72 -6.20 1.54 11.45
CA GLY A 72 -6.86 0.81 10.36
C GLY A 72 -6.14 -0.50 10.02
N ILE A 73 -4.81 -0.47 9.88
CA ILE A 73 -3.96 -1.66 9.72
C ILE A 73 -4.22 -2.65 10.85
N TRP A 74 -4.08 -2.20 12.10
CA TRP A 74 -4.27 -3.05 13.26
C TRP A 74 -5.66 -3.68 13.29
N TYR A 75 -6.70 -2.89 13.05
CA TYR A 75 -8.09 -3.33 13.05
C TYR A 75 -8.34 -4.40 11.99
N VAL A 76 -8.04 -4.10 10.73
CA VAL A 76 -8.31 -5.00 9.60
C VAL A 76 -7.49 -6.27 9.69
N VAL A 77 -6.19 -6.18 10.00
CA VAL A 77 -5.32 -7.36 10.14
C VAL A 77 -5.80 -8.26 11.28
N ARG A 78 -6.21 -7.68 12.41
CA ARG A 78 -6.73 -8.44 13.54
C ARG A 78 -8.07 -9.10 13.22
N GLU A 79 -8.96 -8.41 12.52
CA GLU A 79 -10.26 -8.98 12.13
C GLU A 79 -10.07 -10.10 11.10
N ALA A 80 -9.20 -9.93 10.10
CA ALA A 80 -8.85 -10.97 9.14
C ALA A 80 -8.28 -12.21 9.84
N ALA A 81 -7.36 -12.05 10.80
CA ALA A 81 -6.78 -13.17 11.55
C ALA A 81 -7.80 -13.91 12.43
N LYS A 82 -8.82 -13.22 12.95
CA LYS A 82 -9.89 -13.87 13.74
C LYS A 82 -10.89 -14.62 12.88
N LYS A 83 -11.19 -14.11 11.68
CA LYS A 83 -12.32 -14.55 10.85
C LYS A 83 -11.90 -15.44 9.68
N SER A 84 -10.61 -15.49 9.34
CA SER A 84 -10.06 -16.27 8.23
C SER A 84 -8.93 -17.21 8.66
N ASP A 85 -8.41 -17.97 7.71
CA ASP A 85 -7.21 -18.81 7.83
C ASP A 85 -5.90 -18.02 7.61
N VAL A 86 -5.99 -16.72 7.33
CA VAL A 86 -4.85 -15.85 7.04
C VAL A 86 -4.45 -15.08 8.29
N ASP A 87 -3.27 -15.42 8.83
CA ASP A 87 -2.64 -14.68 9.92
C ASP A 87 -1.41 -13.92 9.40
N LEU A 88 -1.61 -12.64 9.06
CA LEU A 88 -0.55 -11.78 8.53
C LEU A 88 0.48 -11.41 9.60
N TYR A 89 0.11 -11.38 10.88
CA TYR A 89 1.06 -11.13 11.97
C TYR A 89 2.04 -12.30 12.12
N LYS A 90 1.52 -13.52 12.10
CA LYS A 90 2.34 -14.74 12.09
C LYS A 90 3.23 -14.79 10.84
N ASN A 91 2.67 -14.56 9.65
CA ASN A 91 3.42 -14.51 8.40
C ASN A 91 4.57 -13.49 8.50
N PHE A 92 4.29 -12.28 8.96
CA PHE A 92 5.31 -11.25 9.14
C PHE A 92 6.39 -11.71 10.12
N LYS A 93 6.01 -12.25 11.30
CA LYS A 93 6.98 -12.67 12.33
C LYS A 93 7.89 -13.81 11.85
N GLU A 94 7.33 -14.81 11.18
CA GLU A 94 8.04 -16.04 10.78
C GLU A 94 8.88 -15.85 9.51
N ASN A 95 8.45 -14.97 8.60
CA ASN A 95 9.23 -14.69 7.40
C ASN A 95 10.48 -13.86 7.72
N SER A 96 11.55 -14.15 6.97
CA SER A 96 12.83 -13.44 7.03
C SER A 96 13.15 -12.85 5.66
N LEU A 97 13.74 -11.65 5.64
CA LEU A 97 14.21 -11.00 4.42
C LEU A 97 15.29 -11.84 3.73
N VAL A 98 16.29 -12.28 4.51
CA VAL A 98 17.44 -13.05 3.98
C VAL A 98 17.00 -14.42 3.51
N LYS A 99 16.14 -15.11 4.27
CA LYS A 99 15.63 -16.43 3.85
C LYS A 99 14.76 -16.32 2.60
N GLY A 100 13.82 -15.37 2.57
CA GLY A 100 12.96 -15.15 1.40
C GLY A 100 13.76 -14.82 0.15
N ALA A 101 14.77 -13.95 0.28
CA ALA A 101 15.68 -13.59 -0.81
C ALA A 101 16.44 -14.80 -1.40
N LYS A 102 16.86 -15.75 -0.55
CA LYS A 102 17.58 -16.96 -0.97
C LYS A 102 16.69 -17.99 -1.67
N GLU A 103 15.39 -18.00 -1.38
CA GLU A 103 14.43 -18.93 -1.96
C GLU A 103 13.92 -18.48 -3.35
N MET A 104 14.22 -17.25 -3.75
CA MET A 104 13.85 -16.72 -5.06
C MET A 104 14.78 -17.23 -6.16
N SER A 105 14.19 -17.66 -7.28
CA SER A 105 14.91 -18.01 -8.49
C SER A 105 15.57 -16.79 -9.16
N VAL A 106 16.56 -17.04 -10.02
CA VAL A 106 17.23 -15.99 -10.81
C VAL A 106 16.24 -15.22 -11.69
N VAL A 107 15.22 -15.89 -12.24
CA VAL A 107 14.18 -15.24 -13.05
C VAL A 107 13.31 -14.32 -12.19
N GLN A 108 12.93 -14.75 -10.99
CA GLN A 108 12.17 -13.89 -10.06
C GLN A 108 12.96 -12.63 -9.68
N TRP A 109 14.26 -12.79 -9.41
CA TRP A 109 15.17 -11.67 -9.17
C TRP A 109 15.26 -10.74 -10.37
N GLY A 110 15.47 -11.28 -11.57
CA GLY A 110 15.55 -10.50 -12.80
C GLY A 110 14.29 -9.65 -13.03
N LEU A 111 13.10 -10.25 -12.88
CA LEU A 111 11.82 -9.56 -13.04
C LEU A 111 11.59 -8.51 -11.95
N LEU A 112 11.90 -8.83 -10.68
CA LEU A 112 11.71 -7.92 -9.55
C LEU A 112 12.62 -6.69 -9.66
N ILE A 113 13.90 -6.90 -9.98
CA ILE A 113 14.87 -5.81 -10.18
C ILE A 113 14.45 -4.97 -11.38
N THR A 114 14.05 -5.58 -12.49
CA THR A 114 13.57 -4.86 -13.67
C THR A 114 12.36 -3.97 -13.32
N GLY A 115 11.35 -4.52 -12.65
CA GLY A 115 10.20 -3.75 -12.18
C GLY A 115 10.60 -2.62 -11.24
N THR A 116 11.54 -2.88 -10.33
CA THR A 116 12.07 -1.86 -9.40
C THR A 116 12.74 -0.71 -10.15
N VAL A 117 13.63 -1.03 -11.09
CA VAL A 117 14.36 -0.03 -11.88
C VAL A 117 13.40 0.79 -12.74
N LEU A 118 12.38 0.16 -13.34
CA LEU A 118 11.36 0.89 -14.10
C LEU A 118 10.59 1.88 -13.24
N CYS A 119 10.19 1.50 -12.02
CA CYS A 119 9.58 2.42 -11.06
C CYS A 119 10.53 3.58 -10.71
N LEU A 120 11.80 3.30 -10.40
CA LEU A 120 12.79 4.33 -10.04
C LEU A 120 13.11 5.29 -11.19
N ILE A 121 13.25 4.79 -12.43
CA ILE A 121 13.43 5.63 -13.63
C ILE A 121 12.23 6.55 -13.77
N SER A 122 11.02 6.02 -13.56
CA SER A 122 9.83 6.82 -13.74
C SER A 122 9.64 7.85 -12.63
N THR A 123 9.94 7.52 -11.38
CA THR A 123 10.04 8.50 -10.28
C THR A 123 11.08 9.56 -10.59
N TRP A 124 12.23 9.19 -11.15
CA TRP A 124 13.28 10.13 -11.53
C TRP A 124 12.80 11.13 -12.59
N ILE A 125 12.05 10.67 -13.59
CA ILE A 125 11.48 11.53 -14.63
C ILE A 125 10.45 12.49 -14.02
N ASP A 126 9.54 11.98 -13.18
CA ASP A 126 8.48 12.78 -12.54
C ASP A 126 9.05 13.88 -11.63
N TRP A 127 10.13 13.57 -10.91
CA TRP A 127 10.81 14.51 -10.01
C TRP A 127 11.93 15.33 -10.67
N ASN A 128 12.18 15.11 -11.96
CA ASN A 128 13.31 15.70 -12.70
C ASN A 128 14.65 15.52 -11.96
N GLY A 129 14.88 14.32 -11.41
CA GLY A 129 16.01 14.01 -10.55
C GLY A 129 15.65 13.03 -9.42
N SER A 130 16.55 12.90 -8.44
CA SER A 130 16.27 12.07 -7.25
C SER A 130 15.17 12.70 -6.39
N LYS A 131 14.06 11.97 -6.22
CA LYS A 131 12.96 12.33 -5.31
C LYS A 131 13.48 12.60 -3.90
N PHE A 132 14.26 11.67 -3.34
CA PHE A 132 14.85 11.82 -2.02
C PHE A 132 15.65 13.12 -1.87
N LEU A 133 16.53 13.45 -2.82
CA LEU A 133 17.35 14.68 -2.74
C LEU A 133 16.49 15.94 -2.90
N ALA A 134 15.47 15.92 -3.76
CA ALA A 134 14.54 17.03 -3.93
C ALA A 134 13.72 17.28 -2.65
N GLU A 135 13.26 16.21 -2.00
CA GLU A 135 12.56 16.28 -0.72
C GLU A 135 13.48 16.72 0.42
N LEU A 136 14.70 16.19 0.50
CA LEU A 136 15.68 16.62 1.50
C LEU A 136 15.96 18.12 1.40
N LYS A 137 16.14 18.65 0.17
CA LYS A 137 16.36 20.07 -0.07
C LYS A 137 15.14 20.93 0.29
N SER A 138 13.93 20.46 0.00
CA SER A 138 12.69 21.24 0.20
C SER A 138 12.11 21.14 1.61
N LYS A 139 12.33 20.03 2.32
CA LYS A 139 11.69 19.73 3.61
C LYS A 139 12.65 19.81 4.78
N GLY A 140 13.95 19.63 4.57
CA GLY A 140 14.96 19.69 5.63
C GLY A 140 14.60 18.81 6.83
N PHE A 141 14.39 19.42 7.99
CA PHE A 141 14.06 18.71 9.24
C PHE A 141 12.69 18.01 9.24
N LEU A 142 11.78 18.34 8.32
CA LEU A 142 10.47 17.67 8.19
C LEU A 142 10.54 16.32 7.48
N LEU A 143 11.66 16.03 6.79
CA LEU A 143 11.81 14.82 5.99
C LEU A 143 11.53 13.53 6.78
N PRO A 144 12.02 13.34 8.02
CA PRO A 144 11.76 12.11 8.77
C PRO A 144 10.27 11.87 9.06
N ILE A 145 9.49 12.94 9.28
CA ILE A 145 8.05 12.85 9.57
C ILE A 145 7.28 12.49 8.29
N GLN A 146 7.66 13.09 7.16
CA GLN A 146 7.09 12.73 5.86
C GLN A 146 7.42 11.27 5.49
N TYR A 147 8.62 10.79 5.84
CA TYR A 147 9.03 9.42 5.53
C TYR A 147 8.30 8.42 6.44
N LEU A 148 8.01 8.77 7.69
CA LEU A 148 7.10 7.98 8.53
C LEU A 148 5.72 7.84 7.84
N TYR A 149 5.16 8.94 7.33
CA TYR A 149 3.94 8.91 6.55
C TYR A 149 4.04 7.96 5.34
N TYR A 150 5.11 8.05 4.54
CA TYR A 150 5.29 7.15 3.40
C TYR A 150 5.43 5.67 3.78
N PHE A 151 6.15 5.35 4.87
CA PHE A 151 6.25 3.98 5.34
C PHE A 151 4.88 3.41 5.74
N VAL A 152 4.05 4.20 6.43
CA VAL A 152 2.68 3.79 6.78
C VAL A 152 1.81 3.66 5.52
N GLU A 153 1.90 4.60 4.58
CA GLU A 153 1.17 4.54 3.31
C GLU A 153 1.50 3.26 2.52
N VAL A 154 2.79 2.94 2.38
CA VAL A 154 3.24 1.73 1.69
C VAL A 154 2.73 0.46 2.38
N ALA A 155 2.64 0.45 3.71
CA ALA A 155 2.06 -0.67 4.45
C ALA A 155 0.56 -0.84 4.13
N MET A 156 -0.18 0.26 4.01
CA MET A 156 -1.58 0.24 3.57
C MET A 156 -1.70 -0.32 2.15
N VAL A 157 -0.91 0.18 1.21
CA VAL A 157 -0.89 -0.29 -0.19
C VAL A 157 -0.58 -1.79 -0.25
N LEU A 158 0.40 -2.27 0.52
CA LEU A 158 0.73 -3.69 0.63
C LEU A 158 -0.47 -4.52 1.11
N LEU A 159 -1.24 -4.05 2.10
CA LEU A 159 -2.41 -4.80 2.57
C LEU A 159 -3.53 -4.85 1.52
N ILE A 160 -3.72 -3.79 0.73
CA ILE A 160 -4.64 -3.84 -0.43
C ILE A 160 -4.20 -4.93 -1.41
N ILE A 161 -2.89 -5.02 -1.69
CA ILE A 161 -2.33 -6.08 -2.56
C ILE A 161 -2.60 -7.46 -1.97
N VAL A 162 -2.24 -7.67 -0.70
CA VAL A 162 -2.36 -8.98 -0.04
C VAL A 162 -3.82 -9.44 -0.03
N PHE A 163 -4.74 -8.60 0.43
CA PHE A 163 -6.15 -8.97 0.52
C PHE A 163 -6.82 -9.08 -0.86
N GLY A 164 -6.49 -8.20 -1.80
CA GLY A 164 -6.92 -8.33 -3.18
C GLY A 164 -6.45 -9.64 -3.81
N GLN A 165 -5.18 -10.02 -3.58
CA GLN A 165 -4.64 -11.28 -4.09
C GLN A 165 -5.42 -12.47 -3.53
N TYR A 166 -5.65 -12.52 -2.21
CA TYR A 166 -6.45 -13.59 -1.60
C TYR A 166 -7.88 -13.64 -2.15
N ALA A 167 -8.53 -12.48 -2.34
CA ALA A 167 -9.91 -12.41 -2.83
C ALA A 167 -10.06 -13.08 -4.20
N PHE A 168 -9.24 -12.65 -5.15
CA PHE A 168 -9.35 -13.09 -6.53
C PHE A 168 -8.78 -14.49 -6.77
N GLU A 169 -7.80 -14.94 -5.98
CA GLU A 169 -7.35 -16.34 -6.00
C GLU A 169 -8.47 -17.30 -5.56
N LYS A 170 -9.26 -16.94 -4.54
CA LYS A 170 -10.42 -17.74 -4.12
C LYS A 170 -11.48 -17.84 -5.23
N TRP A 171 -11.71 -16.75 -5.96
CA TRP A 171 -12.67 -16.73 -7.07
C TRP A 171 -12.18 -17.47 -8.31
N PHE A 172 -10.99 -17.12 -8.80
CA PHE A 172 -10.47 -17.55 -10.10
C PHE A 172 -9.57 -18.78 -10.04
N LYS A 173 -9.11 -19.20 -8.85
CA LYS A 173 -8.22 -20.36 -8.68
C LYS A 173 -6.94 -20.28 -9.52
N ASN A 174 -6.40 -19.07 -9.68
CA ASN A 174 -5.15 -18.83 -10.40
C ASN A 174 -4.26 -17.93 -9.54
N ASP A 175 -3.12 -18.44 -9.12
CA ASP A 175 -2.18 -17.76 -8.22
C ASP A 175 -1.05 -17.02 -8.95
N LYS A 176 -1.05 -17.04 -10.28
CA LYS A 176 0.01 -16.45 -11.12
C LYS A 176 -0.29 -15.02 -11.54
N ILE A 177 -1.55 -14.59 -11.47
CA ILE A 177 -1.97 -13.24 -11.87
C ILE A 177 -1.86 -12.30 -10.65
N PRO A 178 -1.24 -11.11 -10.78
CA PRO A 178 -1.11 -10.16 -9.68
C PRO A 178 -2.42 -9.38 -9.44
N TYR A 179 -3.47 -10.10 -9.07
CA TYR A 179 -4.79 -9.52 -8.78
C TYR A 179 -4.75 -8.45 -7.69
N GLY A 180 -3.90 -8.61 -6.69
CA GLY A 180 -3.67 -7.58 -5.67
C GLY A 180 -3.17 -6.26 -6.28
N GLY A 181 -2.28 -6.34 -7.28
CA GLY A 181 -1.81 -5.17 -8.02
C GLY A 181 -2.89 -4.55 -8.89
N ILE A 182 -3.77 -5.37 -9.49
CA ILE A 182 -4.95 -4.88 -10.21
C ILE A 182 -5.89 -4.12 -9.27
N LEU A 183 -6.11 -4.63 -8.06
CA LEU A 183 -6.92 -3.93 -7.06
C LEU A 183 -6.30 -2.58 -6.67
N VAL A 184 -4.99 -2.53 -6.42
CA VAL A 184 -4.27 -1.25 -6.18
C VAL A 184 -4.37 -0.31 -7.35
N ALA A 185 -4.25 -0.80 -8.59
CA ALA A 185 -4.39 0.01 -9.78
C ALA A 185 -5.76 0.69 -9.85
N LEU A 186 -6.82 -0.03 -9.46
CA LEU A 186 -8.19 0.48 -9.41
C LEU A 186 -8.46 1.39 -8.21
N THR A 187 -7.88 1.13 -7.05
CA THR A 187 -8.16 1.94 -5.85
C THR A 187 -7.24 3.15 -5.77
N TRP A 188 -5.92 2.91 -5.75
CA TRP A 188 -4.90 3.92 -5.56
C TRP A 188 -4.59 4.69 -6.85
N GLY A 189 -4.59 4.02 -8.01
CA GLY A 189 -4.42 4.66 -9.32
C GLY A 189 -5.58 5.59 -9.68
N LEU A 190 -6.83 5.15 -9.51
CA LEU A 190 -7.99 6.04 -9.69
C LEU A 190 -8.02 7.16 -8.65
N GLY A 191 -7.63 6.90 -7.40
CA GLY A 191 -7.46 7.92 -6.37
C GLY A 191 -6.50 9.04 -6.78
N HIS A 192 -5.37 8.67 -7.40
CA HIS A 192 -4.40 9.63 -7.94
C HIS A 192 -4.93 10.42 -9.12
N TRP A 193 -5.70 9.79 -10.01
CA TRP A 193 -6.38 10.53 -11.07
C TRP A 193 -7.30 11.61 -10.49
N MET A 194 -8.17 11.23 -9.54
CA MET A 194 -9.15 12.14 -8.94
C MET A 194 -8.49 13.30 -8.19
N THR A 195 -7.44 13.02 -7.42
CA THR A 195 -6.80 14.01 -6.53
C THR A 195 -5.78 14.90 -7.24
N LYS A 196 -5.12 14.39 -8.29
CA LYS A 196 -4.12 15.14 -9.08
C LYS A 196 -4.73 15.77 -10.34
N GLY A 197 -5.98 15.43 -10.68
CA GLY A 197 -6.69 15.96 -11.85
C GLY A 197 -6.12 15.51 -13.20
N SER A 198 -5.25 14.50 -13.23
CA SER A 198 -4.55 14.05 -14.43
C SER A 198 -4.78 12.56 -14.68
N LEU A 199 -5.41 12.24 -15.81
CA LEU A 199 -5.60 10.86 -16.25
C LEU A 199 -4.24 10.17 -16.48
N GLY A 200 -3.26 10.92 -17.01
CA GLY A 200 -1.91 10.42 -17.20
C GLY A 200 -1.26 9.99 -15.89
N VAL A 201 -1.38 10.81 -14.83
CA VAL A 201 -0.89 10.46 -13.49
C VAL A 201 -1.63 9.24 -12.94
N GLY A 202 -2.95 9.16 -13.13
CA GLY A 202 -3.73 8.00 -12.70
C GLY A 202 -3.32 6.69 -13.37
N ILE A 203 -3.17 6.69 -14.71
CA ILE A 203 -2.72 5.52 -15.48
C ILE A 203 -1.30 5.14 -15.06
N TYR A 204 -0.42 6.12 -14.91
CA TYR A 204 0.94 5.90 -14.46
C TYR A 204 0.99 5.21 -13.09
N THR A 205 0.26 5.74 -12.11
CA THR A 205 0.10 5.15 -10.77
C THR A 205 -0.53 3.76 -10.84
N ALA A 206 -1.50 3.54 -11.74
CA ALA A 206 -2.14 2.25 -11.93
C ALA A 206 -1.17 1.17 -12.45
N VAL A 207 -0.30 1.52 -13.41
CA VAL A 207 0.79 0.65 -13.87
C VAL A 207 1.75 0.33 -12.72
N GLY A 208 2.12 1.33 -11.91
CA GLY A 208 2.91 1.11 -10.69
C GLY A 208 2.25 0.12 -9.73
N GLY A 209 0.93 0.26 -9.50
CA GLY A 209 0.14 -0.68 -8.69
C GLY A 209 0.22 -2.12 -9.19
N PHE A 210 0.17 -2.33 -10.50
CA PHE A 210 0.35 -3.66 -11.11
C PHE A 210 1.76 -4.22 -10.83
N VAL A 211 2.80 -3.40 -10.98
CA VAL A 211 4.20 -3.78 -10.66
C VAL A 211 4.34 -4.16 -9.18
N PHE A 212 3.70 -3.43 -8.26
CA PHE A 212 3.71 -3.75 -6.83
C PHE A 212 3.04 -5.10 -6.53
N GLY A 213 1.91 -5.39 -7.18
CA GLY A 213 1.29 -6.72 -7.11
C GLY A 213 2.20 -7.82 -7.66
N GLY A 214 2.90 -7.54 -8.76
CA GLY A 214 3.93 -8.44 -9.30
C GLY A 214 5.04 -8.71 -8.29
N ALA A 215 5.53 -7.67 -7.59
CA ALA A 215 6.55 -7.82 -6.56
C ALA A 215 6.10 -8.75 -5.42
N TYR A 216 4.84 -8.67 -5.00
CA TYR A 216 4.27 -9.60 -4.01
C TYR A 216 4.34 -11.07 -4.48
N LEU A 217 4.00 -11.35 -5.74
CA LEU A 217 4.09 -12.70 -6.29
C LEU A 217 5.55 -13.16 -6.43
N LEU A 218 6.42 -12.31 -6.98
CA LEU A 218 7.82 -12.63 -7.26
C LEU A 218 8.63 -12.89 -5.99
N THR A 219 8.27 -12.23 -4.88
CA THR A 219 8.86 -12.43 -3.55
C THR A 219 8.24 -13.62 -2.80
N ASN A 220 7.57 -14.55 -3.50
CA ASN A 220 6.91 -15.72 -2.92
C ASN A 220 5.94 -15.35 -1.80
N ARG A 221 5.25 -14.19 -1.90
CA ARG A 221 4.30 -13.68 -0.90
C ARG A 221 4.93 -13.39 0.47
N ASN A 222 6.25 -13.19 0.50
CA ASN A 222 6.96 -12.78 1.71
C ASN A 222 6.69 -11.29 1.98
N ILE A 223 5.73 -11.03 2.87
CA ILE A 223 5.23 -9.67 3.18
C ILE A 223 6.37 -8.71 3.57
N LYS A 224 7.38 -9.17 4.32
CA LYS A 224 8.54 -8.34 4.69
C LYS A 224 9.36 -7.94 3.47
N LEU A 225 9.65 -8.90 2.59
CA LEU A 225 10.46 -8.65 1.40
C LEU A 225 9.67 -7.80 0.39
N THR A 226 8.39 -8.09 0.19
CA THR A 226 7.50 -7.26 -0.61
C THR A 226 7.48 -5.83 -0.08
N TYR A 227 7.26 -5.63 1.23
CA TYR A 227 7.25 -4.30 1.85
C TYR A 227 8.54 -3.53 1.59
N LEU A 228 9.71 -4.17 1.75
CA LEU A 228 11.00 -3.56 1.47
C LEU A 228 11.09 -3.06 0.01
N PHE A 229 10.69 -3.90 -0.96
CA PHE A 229 10.74 -3.51 -2.38
C PHE A 229 9.74 -2.41 -2.72
N LEU A 230 8.54 -2.44 -2.15
CA LEU A 230 7.57 -1.36 -2.33
C LEU A 230 8.09 -0.04 -1.74
N CYS A 231 8.73 -0.07 -0.56
CA CYS A 231 9.39 1.11 0.00
C CYS A 231 10.46 1.66 -0.96
N ILE A 232 11.30 0.80 -1.53
CA ILE A 232 12.30 1.21 -2.52
C ILE A 232 11.62 1.83 -3.74
N MET A 233 10.61 1.17 -4.32
CA MET A 233 9.96 1.64 -5.55
C MET A 233 9.16 2.94 -5.37
N PHE A 234 8.61 3.18 -4.18
CA PHE A 234 7.71 4.30 -3.93
C PHE A 234 8.41 5.51 -3.28
N ILE A 235 9.34 5.26 -2.35
CA ILE A 235 9.96 6.32 -1.54
C ILE A 235 11.17 6.93 -2.25
N LEU A 236 11.94 6.12 -3.01
CA LEU A 236 13.15 6.57 -3.71
C LEU A 236 12.85 7.03 -5.14
#